data_AF-A0A3D4Z4B1-F1
#
_entry.id   AF-A0A3D4Z4B1-F1
#
_cell.length_a   1.000
_cell.length_b   1.000
_cell.length_c   1.000
_cell.angle_alpha   90.00
_cell.angle_beta   90.00
_cell.angle_gamma   90.00
#
_symmetry.space_group_name_H-M   'P 1'
#
loop_
_entity.id
_entity.type
_entity.pdbx_description
1 polymer ?
#
loop_
_entity_poly.entity_id
_entity_poly.type
_entity_poly.pdbx_seq_one_letter_code
_entity_poly.pdbx_strand_id
1 'polypeptide(L)'
;MKLPQIGNFNQLIAKYSDILLAFLVVAVIGMIIIPLPTWLIDILLTINITIGILILLVSLYISDALKIASFPTLLLITTIFRLALNISSTRLILSRGDAGEVIRAFGSFVLGGTSTNAMVVGMVLFLIITLVNFIVIAKGAERV
;
A
#
# COMPACT_ATOMS: atom_id res chain seq x y z
N MET A 1 -36.19 -38.65 -5.37
CA MET A 1 -34.93 -38.62 -6.13
C MET A 1 -34.21 -37.32 -5.76
N LYS A 2 -33.25 -37.36 -4.83
CA LYS A 2 -32.57 -36.16 -4.30
C LYS A 2 -31.44 -35.77 -5.26
N LEU A 3 -31.49 -34.55 -5.80
CA LEU A 3 -30.47 -33.99 -6.67
C LEU A 3 -29.22 -33.61 -5.87
N PRO A 4 -27.99 -33.92 -6.35
CA PRO A 4 -26.75 -33.71 -5.63
C PRO A 4 -26.25 -32.26 -5.75
N GLN A 5 -25.47 -31.86 -4.75
CA GLN A 5 -25.13 -30.49 -4.40
C GLN A 5 -24.08 -29.83 -5.30
N ILE A 6 -24.36 -28.58 -5.69
CA ILE A 6 -23.44 -27.64 -6.32
C ILE A 6 -22.62 -26.96 -5.20
N GLY A 7 -21.55 -27.62 -4.73
CA GLY A 7 -20.74 -27.17 -3.59
C GLY A 7 -19.30 -26.70 -3.89
N ASN A 8 -18.82 -26.77 -5.14
CA ASN A 8 -17.37 -26.74 -5.41
C ASN A 8 -16.72 -25.39 -5.71
N PHE A 9 -17.46 -24.33 -6.04
CA PHE A 9 -16.84 -23.06 -6.46
C PHE A 9 -16.30 -22.24 -5.28
N ASN A 10 -17.07 -22.17 -4.19
CA ASN A 10 -16.66 -21.45 -2.98
C ASN A 10 -15.56 -22.20 -2.19
N GLN A 11 -15.50 -23.53 -2.25
CA GLN A 11 -14.44 -24.30 -1.59
C GLN A 11 -13.11 -24.25 -2.35
N LEU A 12 -13.13 -24.13 -3.68
CA LEU A 12 -11.92 -23.84 -4.46
C LEU A 12 -11.38 -22.45 -4.10
N ILE A 13 -12.22 -21.43 -4.10
CA ILE A 13 -11.82 -20.04 -3.79
C ILE A 13 -11.26 -19.93 -2.36
N ALA A 14 -11.88 -20.58 -1.37
CA ALA A 14 -11.37 -20.59 0.00
C ALA A 14 -10.00 -21.29 0.11
N LYS A 15 -9.81 -22.43 -0.57
CA LYS A 15 -8.53 -23.17 -0.56
C LYS A 15 -7.40 -22.46 -1.31
N TYR A 16 -7.72 -21.72 -2.37
CA TYR A 16 -6.75 -20.86 -3.06
C TYR A 16 -6.47 -19.55 -2.31
N SER A 17 -7.41 -19.03 -1.52
CA SER A 17 -7.22 -17.82 -0.73
C SER A 17 -6.13 -17.98 0.32
N ASP A 18 -6.09 -19.13 1.00
CA ASP A 18 -5.03 -19.44 1.97
C ASP A 18 -3.65 -19.60 1.30
N ILE A 19 -3.62 -20.24 0.13
CA ILE A 19 -2.40 -20.37 -0.69
C ILE A 19 -1.94 -19.01 -1.23
N LEU A 20 -2.87 -18.14 -1.64
CA LEU A 20 -2.59 -16.80 -2.14
C LEU A 20 -2.04 -15.91 -1.03
N LEU A 21 -2.64 -15.96 0.17
CA LEU A 21 -2.14 -15.28 1.36
C LEU A 21 -0.76 -15.80 1.77
N ALA A 22 -0.57 -17.11 1.82
CA ALA A 22 0.72 -17.73 2.12
C ALA A 22 1.78 -17.35 1.09
N PHE A 23 1.44 -17.37 -0.21
CA PHE A 23 2.32 -16.95 -1.29
C PHE A 23 2.67 -15.47 -1.18
N LEU A 24 1.71 -14.61 -0.82
CA LEU A 24 1.95 -13.18 -0.61
C LEU A 24 2.92 -12.96 0.55
N VAL A 25 2.74 -13.66 1.67
CA VAL A 25 3.65 -13.60 2.82
C VAL A 25 5.06 -14.10 2.43
N VAL A 26 5.16 -15.23 1.75
CA VAL A 26 6.45 -15.78 1.27
C VAL A 26 7.09 -14.84 0.25
N ALA A 27 6.32 -14.21 -0.64
CA ALA A 27 6.81 -13.24 -1.60
C ALA A 27 7.30 -11.95 -0.92
N VAL A 28 6.63 -11.47 0.14
CA VAL A 28 7.09 -10.34 0.96
C VAL A 28 8.41 -10.68 1.67
N ILE A 29 8.52 -11.87 2.26
CA ILE A 29 9.78 -12.35 2.86
C ILE A 29 10.87 -12.51 1.79
N GLY A 30 10.52 -13.04 0.61
CA GLY A 30 11.41 -13.16 -0.54
C GLY A 30 11.91 -11.81 -1.05
N MET A 31 11.05 -10.77 -1.06
CA MET A 31 11.39 -9.38 -1.40
C MET A 31 12.38 -8.76 -0.40
N ILE A 32 12.30 -9.14 0.88
CA ILE A 32 13.30 -8.73 1.89
C ILE A 32 14.68 -9.30 1.56
N ILE A 33 14.75 -10.50 0.98
CA ILE A 33 16.02 -11.18 0.66
C ILE A 33 16.54 -10.78 -0.73
N ILE A 34 15.67 -10.63 -1.75
CA ILE A 34 16.05 -10.34 -3.15
C ILE A 34 15.69 -8.91 -3.55
N PRO A 35 16.69 -8.02 -3.80
CA PRO A 35 16.40 -6.62 -4.03
C PRO A 35 15.74 -6.47 -5.38
N LEU A 36 14.53 -5.92 -5.40
CA LEU A 36 13.82 -5.66 -6.65
C LEU A 36 14.58 -4.61 -7.48
N PRO A 37 14.49 -4.69 -8.81
CA PRO A 37 15.06 -3.65 -9.65
C PRO A 37 14.25 -2.36 -9.50
N THR A 38 14.94 -1.21 -9.53
CA THR A 38 14.37 0.12 -9.26
C THR A 38 13.23 0.50 -10.20
N TRP A 39 13.30 0.13 -11.48
CA TRP A 39 12.24 0.38 -12.47
C TRP A 39 10.90 -0.26 -12.11
N LEU A 40 10.92 -1.44 -11.49
CA LEU A 40 9.69 -2.13 -11.09
C LEU A 40 9.04 -1.42 -9.91
N ILE A 41 9.84 -0.97 -8.94
CA ILE A 41 9.34 -0.19 -7.81
C ILE A 41 8.70 1.11 -8.27
N ASP A 42 9.31 1.82 -9.22
CA ASP A 42 8.76 3.08 -9.75
C ASP A 42 7.39 2.88 -10.42
N ILE A 43 7.22 1.80 -11.21
CA ILE A 43 5.93 1.47 -11.83
C ILE A 43 4.89 1.12 -10.77
N LEU A 44 5.24 0.21 -9.84
CA LEU A 44 4.30 -0.25 -8.81
C LEU A 44 3.90 0.87 -7.85
N LEU A 45 4.81 1.78 -7.51
CA LEU A 45 4.56 2.91 -6.64
C LEU A 45 3.67 3.96 -7.33
N THR A 46 3.93 4.24 -8.61
CA THR A 46 3.04 5.08 -9.43
C THR A 46 1.62 4.52 -9.46
N ILE A 47 1.46 3.23 -9.75
CA ILE A 47 0.16 2.55 -9.75
C ILE A 47 -0.53 2.66 -8.38
N ASN A 48 0.21 2.47 -7.29
CA ASN A 48 -0.33 2.57 -5.93
C ASN A 48 -0.96 3.94 -5.64
N ILE A 49 -0.24 5.00 -6.01
CA ILE A 49 -0.70 6.38 -5.84
C ILE A 49 -1.93 6.62 -6.72
N THR A 50 -1.89 6.21 -8.01
CA THR A 50 -3.01 6.34 -8.93
C THR A 50 -4.27 5.63 -8.41
N ILE A 51 -4.16 4.39 -7.94
CA ILE A 51 -5.29 3.65 -7.35
C ILE A 51 -5.80 4.36 -6.09
N GLY A 52 -4.92 4.88 -5.24
CA GLY A 52 -5.32 5.65 -4.06
C GLY A 52 -6.14 6.90 -4.41
N ILE A 53 -5.71 7.66 -5.41
CA ILE A 53 -6.44 8.84 -5.90
C ILE A 53 -7.77 8.44 -6.56
N LEU A 54 -7.78 7.35 -7.33
CA LEU A 54 -9.01 6.82 -7.93
C LEU A 54 -10.03 6.43 -6.85
N ILE A 55 -9.61 5.70 -5.81
CA ILE A 55 -10.49 5.33 -4.68
C ILE A 55 -11.01 6.59 -3.98
N LEU A 56 -10.17 7.61 -3.80
CA LEU A 56 -10.58 8.89 -3.20
C LEU A 56 -11.61 9.62 -4.07
N LEU A 57 -11.39 9.72 -5.39
CA LEU A 57 -12.36 10.33 -6.32
C LEU A 57 -13.68 9.58 -6.37
N VAL A 58 -13.61 8.26 -6.44
CA VAL A 58 -14.79 7.36 -6.39
C VAL A 58 -15.54 7.57 -5.07
N SER A 59 -14.83 7.64 -3.94
CA SER A 59 -15.43 7.88 -2.63
C SER A 59 -16.10 9.25 -2.51
N LEU A 60 -15.60 10.28 -3.19
CA LEU A 60 -16.19 11.63 -3.18
C LEU A 60 -17.43 11.74 -4.08
N TYR A 61 -17.52 10.94 -5.14
CA TYR A 61 -18.61 11.00 -6.13
C TYR A 61 -19.78 10.05 -5.87
N ILE A 62 -19.60 9.00 -5.07
CA ILE A 62 -20.64 8.00 -4.81
C ILE A 62 -21.44 8.37 -3.56
N SER A 63 -22.76 8.53 -3.74
CA SER A 63 -23.72 8.79 -2.66
C SER A 63 -24.48 7.54 -2.19
N ASP A 64 -24.38 6.41 -2.90
CA ASP A 64 -25.16 5.19 -2.63
C ASP A 64 -24.41 4.14 -1.79
N ALA A 65 -25.08 3.69 -0.71
CA ALA A 65 -24.55 2.79 0.32
C ALA A 65 -24.15 1.37 -0.17
N LEU A 66 -24.60 0.94 -1.35
CA LEU A 66 -24.30 -0.40 -1.88
C LEU A 66 -22.81 -0.63 -2.22
N LYS A 67 -22.04 0.45 -2.41
CA LYS A 67 -20.57 0.40 -2.59
C LYS A 67 -19.79 0.38 -1.28
N ILE A 68 -20.44 0.63 -0.13
CA ILE A 68 -19.78 0.64 1.18
C ILE A 68 -19.31 -0.76 1.59
N ALA A 69 -19.93 -1.84 1.12
CA ALA A 69 -19.48 -3.20 1.44
C ALA A 69 -18.26 -3.67 0.62
N SER A 70 -18.08 -3.17 -0.62
CA SER A 70 -16.91 -3.49 -1.44
C SER A 70 -15.71 -2.57 -1.15
N PHE A 71 -15.96 -1.41 -0.53
CA PHE A 71 -14.95 -0.42 -0.19
C PHE A 71 -13.89 -0.95 0.81
N PRO A 72 -14.24 -1.60 1.95
CA PRO A 72 -13.29 -2.20 2.87
C PRO A 72 -12.40 -3.25 2.22
N THR A 73 -12.95 -4.07 1.33
CA THR A 73 -12.18 -5.11 0.63
C THR A 73 -11.15 -4.49 -0.33
N LEU A 74 -11.52 -3.45 -1.08
CA LEU A 74 -10.59 -2.72 -1.94
C LEU A 74 -9.52 -2.00 -1.10
N LEU A 75 -9.89 -1.40 0.03
CA LEU A 75 -8.94 -0.81 0.98
C LEU A 75 -8.00 -1.85 1.57
N LEU A 76 -8.47 -3.05 1.92
CA LEU A 76 -7.65 -4.12 2.48
C LEU A 76 -6.61 -4.62 1.45
N ILE A 77 -7.04 -4.89 0.22
CA ILE A 77 -6.14 -5.30 -0.87
C ILE A 77 -5.10 -4.21 -1.16
N THR A 78 -5.52 -2.95 -1.27
CA THR A 78 -4.60 -1.83 -1.53
C THR A 78 -3.66 -1.56 -0.35
N THR A 79 -4.10 -1.82 0.88
CA THR A 79 -3.25 -1.71 2.08
C THR A 79 -2.16 -2.77 2.11
N ILE A 80 -2.49 -4.03 1.78
CA ILE A 80 -1.49 -5.10 1.67
C ILE A 80 -0.48 -4.79 0.56
N PHE A 81 -0.96 -4.28 -0.58
CA PHE A 81 -0.09 -3.82 -1.66
C PHE A 81 0.82 -2.65 -1.21
N ARG A 82 0.28 -1.66 -0.49
CA ARG A 82 1.06 -0.57 0.13
C ARG A 82 2.14 -1.11 1.07
N LEU A 83 1.80 -2.09 1.92
CA LEU A 83 2.74 -2.70 2.86
C LEU A 83 3.92 -3.37 2.12
N ALA A 84 3.63 -4.17 1.10
CA ALA A 84 4.66 -4.85 0.31
C ALA A 84 5.61 -3.86 -0.39
N LEU A 85 5.07 -2.77 -0.96
CA LEU A 85 5.88 -1.73 -1.59
C LEU A 85 6.72 -0.95 -0.58
N ASN A 86 6.16 -0.55 0.55
CA ASN A 86 6.89 0.20 1.56
C ASN A 86 8.07 -0.60 2.13
N ILE A 87 7.90 -1.89 2.41
CA ILE A 87 8.98 -2.77 2.89
C ILE A 87 10.09 -2.89 1.83
N SER A 88 9.69 -3.10 0.57
CA SER A 88 10.64 -3.29 -0.54
C SER A 88 11.42 -2.03 -0.86
N SER A 89 10.74 -0.87 -0.94
CA SER A 89 11.37 0.43 -1.16
C SER A 89 12.32 0.79 -0.02
N THR A 90 11.92 0.57 1.24
CA THR A 90 12.79 0.82 2.41
C THR A 90 14.05 -0.03 2.34
N ARG A 91 13.91 -1.30 1.96
CA ARG A 91 15.06 -2.19 1.83
C ARG A 91 15.99 -1.80 0.67
N LEU A 92 15.45 -1.32 -0.44
CA LEU A 92 16.24 -0.75 -1.55
C LEU A 92 16.99 0.52 -1.14
N ILE A 93 16.31 1.43 -0.43
CA ILE A 93 16.89 2.65 0.15
C ILE A 93 18.09 2.27 1.05
N LEU A 94 17.89 1.33 1.98
CA LEU A 94 18.92 0.95 2.96
C LEU A 94 20.04 0.09 2.38
N SER A 95 19.76 -0.74 1.37
CA SER A 95 20.75 -1.69 0.81
C SER A 95 21.56 -1.10 -0.35
N ARG A 96 20.96 -0.27 -1.19
CA ARG A 96 21.60 0.23 -2.43
C ARG A 96 21.73 1.75 -2.46
N GLY A 97 21.07 2.48 -1.55
CA GLY A 97 21.02 3.95 -1.60
C GLY A 97 20.21 4.51 -2.79
N ASP A 98 19.59 3.63 -3.58
CA ASP A 98 18.80 3.98 -4.76
C ASP A 98 17.42 3.32 -4.63
N ALA A 99 16.41 4.17 -4.50
CA ALA A 99 15.02 3.80 -4.27
C ALA A 99 14.16 3.80 -5.55
N GLY A 100 14.71 4.25 -6.68
CA GLY A 100 13.92 4.62 -7.86
C GLY A 100 13.77 6.13 -8.06
N GLU A 101 13.38 6.51 -9.27
CA GLU A 101 13.25 7.89 -9.71
C GLU A 101 12.02 8.58 -9.11
N VAL A 102 10.92 7.85 -8.92
CA VAL A 102 9.69 8.41 -8.34
C VAL A 102 9.94 8.82 -6.90
N ILE A 103 10.65 7.99 -6.11
CA ILE A 103 10.98 8.30 -4.71
C ILE A 103 11.96 9.48 -4.63
N ARG A 104 12.95 9.57 -5.52
CA ARG A 104 13.86 10.73 -5.60
C ARG A 104 13.12 12.02 -5.95
N ALA A 105 12.24 11.97 -6.96
CA ALA A 105 11.44 13.10 -7.40
C ALA A 105 10.52 13.58 -6.27
N PHE A 106 9.77 12.66 -5.63
CA PHE A 106 8.94 12.98 -4.47
C PHE A 106 9.75 13.55 -3.31
N GLY A 107 10.92 12.99 -3.00
CA GLY A 107 11.81 13.52 -1.98
C GLY A 107 12.21 14.97 -2.27
N SER A 108 12.73 15.25 -3.47
CA SER A 108 13.12 16.61 -3.86
C SER A 108 11.95 17.60 -3.88
N PHE A 109 10.76 17.13 -4.25
CA PHE A 109 9.52 17.92 -4.28
C PHE A 109 9.03 18.27 -2.87
N VAL A 110 8.95 17.29 -1.97
CA VAL A 110 8.46 17.47 -0.59
C VAL A 110 9.44 18.29 0.24
N LEU A 111 10.74 18.17 -0.01
CA LEU A 111 11.78 18.95 0.68
C LEU A 111 11.92 20.39 0.16
N GLY A 112 11.21 20.75 -0.93
CA GLY A 112 11.13 22.13 -1.44
C GLY A 112 12.33 22.60 -2.29
N GLY A 113 13.13 21.70 -2.87
CA GLY A 113 14.28 22.07 -3.72
C GLY A 113 15.47 22.69 -2.94
N THR A 114 16.38 23.39 -3.65
CA THR A 114 17.71 23.94 -3.23
C THR A 114 17.65 25.03 -2.13
N SER A 115 16.81 24.84 -1.12
CA SER A 115 16.81 25.62 0.10
C SER A 115 17.86 25.04 1.03
N THR A 116 18.77 25.87 1.55
CA THR A 116 19.90 25.49 2.43
C THR A 116 19.48 24.64 3.66
N ASN A 117 18.18 24.58 3.95
CA ASN A 117 17.58 23.86 5.07
C ASN A 117 16.77 22.60 4.67
N ALA A 118 16.92 22.07 3.44
CA ALA A 118 16.15 20.93 2.94
C ALA A 118 16.15 19.72 3.90
N MET A 119 17.29 19.45 4.56
CA MET A 119 17.38 18.38 5.56
C MET A 119 16.50 18.65 6.80
N VAL A 120 16.42 19.91 7.26
CA VAL A 120 15.57 20.31 8.41
C VAL A 120 14.10 20.22 8.04
N VAL A 121 13.71 20.71 6.86
CA VAL A 121 12.33 20.63 6.36
C VAL A 121 11.87 19.18 6.29
N GLY A 122 12.73 18.28 5.78
CA GLY A 122 12.44 16.84 5.73
C GLY A 122 12.23 16.21 7.09
N MET A 123 13.10 16.54 8.05
CA MET A 123 12.98 16.00 9.41
C MET A 123 11.68 16.47 10.08
N VAL A 124 11.30 17.74 9.91
CA VAL A 124 10.06 18.30 10.45
C VAL A 124 8.84 17.67 9.78
N LEU A 125 8.82 17.56 8.44
CA LEU A 125 7.70 16.93 7.72
C LEU A 125 7.54 15.45 8.07
N PHE A 126 8.64 14.71 8.19
CA PHE A 126 8.60 13.32 8.63
C PHE A 126 7.96 13.19 10.02
N LEU A 127 8.31 14.09 10.94
CA LEU A 127 7.80 14.08 12.31
C LEU A 127 6.31 14.45 12.36
N ILE A 128 5.88 15.47 11.59
CA ILE A 128 4.46 15.84 11.45
C ILE A 128 3.65 14.67 10.87
N ILE A 129 4.07 14.09 9.75
CA ILE A 129 3.34 12.99 9.10
C ILE A 129 3.28 11.77 10.00
N THR A 130 4.37 11.43 10.70
CA THR A 130 4.40 10.30 11.64
C THR A 130 3.46 10.52 12.81
N LEU A 131 3.43 11.73 13.38
CA LEU A 131 2.49 12.08 14.45
C LEU A 131 1.04 12.02 13.97
N VAL A 132 0.73 12.59 12.81
CA VAL A 132 -0.62 12.53 12.23
C VAL A 132 -1.04 11.09 11.97
N ASN A 133 -0.17 10.25 11.38
CA ASN A 133 -0.46 8.84 11.15
C ASN A 133 -0.75 8.10 12.46
N PHE A 134 0.04 8.33 13.50
CA PHE A 134 -0.19 7.72 14.81
C PHE A 134 -1.51 8.19 15.43
N ILE A 135 -1.79 9.50 15.41
CA ILE A 135 -3.02 10.08 15.96
C ILE A 135 -4.25 9.53 15.22
N VAL A 136 -4.21 9.42 13.90
CA VAL A 136 -5.33 8.89 13.09
C VAL A 136 -5.58 7.42 13.43
N ILE A 137 -4.54 6.60 13.58
CA ILE A 137 -4.69 5.19 13.97
C ILE A 137 -5.28 5.08 15.39
N ALA A 138 -4.72 5.83 16.35
CA ALA A 138 -5.17 5.82 17.74
C ALA A 138 -6.63 6.28 17.89
N LYS A 139 -6.99 7.41 17.25
CA LYS A 139 -8.37 7.94 17.29
C LYS A 139 -9.35 7.15 16.42
N GLY A 140 -8.86 6.50 15.37
CA GLY A 140 -9.67 5.61 14.53
C GLY A 140 -10.07 4.33 15.28
N ALA A 141 -9.19 3.82 16.15
CA ALA A 141 -9.46 2.64 16.97
C ALA A 141 -10.41 2.91 18.16
N GLU A 142 -10.45 4.13 18.70
CA GLU A 142 -11.36 4.50 19.81
C GLU A 142 -12.85 4.49 19.45
N ARG A 143 -13.22 4.56 18.16
CA ARG A 143 -14.62 4.61 17.71
C ARG A 143 -15.22 3.24 17.36
N VAL A 144 -14.53 2.13 17.67
CA VAL A 144 -14.95 0.76 17.32
C VAL A 144 -15.14 -0.09 18.58
#